data_AF-A0A9E1V8K2-F1
#
_entry.id   AF-A0A9E1V8K2-F1
#
_cell.length_a   1.000
_cell.length_b   1.000
_cell.length_c   1.000
_cell.angle_alpha   90.00
_cell.angle_beta   90.00
_cell.angle_gamma   90.00
#
_symmetry.space_group_name_H-M   'P 1'
#
loop_
_entity.id
_entity.type
_entity.pdbx_description
1 polymer ?
#
loop_
_entity_poly.entity_id
_entity_poly.type
_entity_poly.pdbx_seq_one_letter_code
_entity_poly.pdbx_strand_id
1 'polypeptide(L)'
;MRRNNHLERLVAAFFAIAMMSGSVQADPTALKTLEQKIEKARQQQSTLDRKNKALMRETVSFRRKMIESARSAQEREAILGQLEAQLSDLERSARQREKALKKRRNDLSGTMNALGRLSQTRPEILLFTPGRPIDNVRSAMLLRVAIPRVKESAVSLANEIDSLNRVKRDIAGKVKRLRVTGDSLLKERGKLRALLTKNRALQRRTEAQRKKIHQRMARLTKEARSLRDLVARLDAARAPSVREKPGVREKPGETSAKPSTGTPDDRKPTGNEAASDRPQGLRSFPNRGPITTPVVGRLVGRFGDNTRFGNTLNGMQLEARLDAQVIAPFDGQVVFSGPFRNYGQILIIEHQGGYHTVLAGLSRIDAVVGQWLLAGEPVGMLAARNQGKPTLY
;
A
#
# COMPACT_ATOMS: atom_id res chain seq x y z
N MET A 1 23.25 22.85 37.63
CA MET A 1 23.55 24.08 38.41
C MET A 1 23.33 25.31 37.53
N ARG A 2 22.66 26.34 38.08
CA ARG A 2 22.46 27.70 37.54
C ARG A 2 21.60 27.88 36.27
N ARG A 3 20.27 27.90 36.47
CA ARG A 3 19.34 28.85 35.81
C ARG A 3 17.92 28.58 36.34
N ASN A 4 17.55 29.22 37.45
CA ASN A 4 16.13 29.46 37.79
C ASN A 4 15.88 30.43 38.97
N ASN A 5 16.83 31.30 39.33
CA ASN A 5 16.66 32.21 40.49
C ASN A 5 16.06 33.58 40.15
N HIS A 6 15.63 33.83 38.91
CA HIS A 6 15.06 35.13 38.51
C HIS A 6 13.54 35.21 38.64
N LEU A 7 12.81 34.08 38.55
CA LEU A 7 11.35 34.07 38.70
C LEU A 7 10.90 34.12 40.17
N GLU A 8 11.59 33.43 41.09
CA GLU A 8 11.26 33.49 42.52
C GLU A 8 11.57 34.85 43.14
N ARG A 9 12.61 35.55 42.66
CA ARG A 9 12.97 36.90 43.14
C ARG A 9 11.99 37.97 42.67
N LEU A 10 11.34 37.80 41.52
CA LEU A 10 10.31 38.72 41.03
C LEU A 10 8.99 38.56 41.80
N VAL A 11 8.65 37.34 42.22
CA VAL A 11 7.47 37.08 43.07
C VAL A 11 7.69 37.64 44.49
N ALA A 12 8.91 37.57 45.03
CA ALA A 12 9.23 38.14 46.33
C ALA A 12 9.29 39.69 46.32
N ALA A 13 9.76 40.32 45.23
CA ALA A 13 9.83 41.78 45.11
C ALA A 13 8.45 42.44 44.94
N PHE A 14 7.47 41.72 44.39
CA PHE A 14 6.09 42.19 44.30
C PHE A 14 5.36 42.20 45.67
N PHE A 15 5.92 41.52 46.67
CA PHE A 15 5.34 41.39 48.01
C PHE A 15 5.71 42.54 48.95
N ALA A 16 6.73 43.35 48.62
CA ALA A 16 7.23 44.40 49.53
C ALA A 16 6.68 45.82 49.26
N ILE A 17 6.07 46.08 48.10
CA ILE A 17 5.54 47.42 47.74
C ILE A 17 4.01 47.52 47.94
N ALA A 18 3.38 46.49 48.52
CA ALA A 18 1.93 46.45 48.75
C ALA A 18 1.50 46.74 50.20
N MET A 19 2.41 47.16 51.09
CA MET A 19 2.11 47.32 52.53
C MET A 19 1.84 48.75 53.02
N MET A 20 1.83 49.77 52.17
CA MET A 20 1.41 51.11 52.60
C MET A 20 0.40 51.70 51.62
N SER A 21 -0.81 51.94 52.14
CA SER A 21 -1.92 52.71 51.57
C SER A 21 -2.90 51.97 50.66
N GLY A 22 -4.10 51.73 51.21
CA GLY A 22 -5.34 51.59 50.45
C GLY A 22 -5.71 50.16 50.05
N SER A 23 -6.42 49.49 50.95
CA SER A 23 -7.04 48.18 50.77
C SER A 23 -7.85 48.05 49.47
N VAL A 24 -7.29 47.33 48.50
CA VAL A 24 -8.06 46.41 47.69
C VAL A 24 -7.45 45.05 47.98
N GLN A 25 -8.06 44.28 48.89
CA GLN A 25 -7.74 42.87 49.05
C GLN A 25 -7.84 42.22 47.67
N ALA A 26 -6.71 41.82 47.10
CA ALA A 26 -6.70 40.75 46.12
C ALA A 26 -7.27 39.53 46.85
N ASP A 27 -8.53 39.19 46.55
CA ASP A 27 -9.29 38.18 47.27
C ASP A 27 -8.48 36.87 47.33
N PRO A 28 -7.96 36.44 48.51
CA PRO A 28 -7.06 35.29 48.63
C PRO A 28 -7.68 33.99 48.11
N THR A 29 -9.01 33.97 48.07
CA THR A 29 -9.86 32.90 47.55
C THR A 29 -9.83 32.83 46.02
N ALA A 30 -9.78 33.97 45.32
CA ALA A 30 -9.68 34.03 43.85
C ALA A 30 -8.32 33.53 43.35
N LEU A 31 -7.24 33.82 44.09
CA LEU A 31 -5.90 33.29 43.79
C LEU A 31 -5.81 31.78 43.98
N LYS A 32 -6.32 31.27 45.13
CA LYS A 32 -6.36 29.82 45.39
C LYS A 32 -7.22 29.06 44.37
N THR A 33 -8.35 29.61 43.94
CA THR A 33 -9.19 28.98 42.91
C THR A 33 -8.54 29.01 41.53
N LEU A 34 -7.75 30.04 41.20
CA LEU A 34 -6.96 30.10 39.98
C LEU A 34 -5.81 29.10 39.99
N GLU A 35 -5.07 28.99 41.09
CA GLU A 35 -4.01 27.97 41.28
C GLU A 35 -4.56 26.56 41.15
N GLN A 36 -5.71 26.26 41.78
CA GLN A 36 -6.38 24.97 41.65
C GLN A 36 -6.84 24.69 40.21
N LYS A 37 -7.29 25.72 39.46
CA LYS A 37 -7.65 25.58 38.04
C LYS A 37 -6.42 25.32 37.17
N ILE A 38 -5.30 25.99 37.44
CA ILE A 38 -4.03 25.78 36.73
C ILE A 38 -3.49 24.38 37.03
N GLU A 39 -3.54 23.93 38.27
CA GLU A 39 -3.05 22.60 38.66
C GLU A 39 -3.92 21.49 38.06
N LYS A 40 -5.26 21.63 38.10
CA LYS A 40 -6.17 20.72 37.38
C LYS A 40 -5.90 20.71 35.87
N ALA A 41 -5.61 21.86 35.26
CA ALA A 41 -5.26 21.94 33.84
C ALA A 41 -3.91 21.26 33.54
N ARG A 42 -2.90 21.42 34.39
CA ARG A 42 -1.59 20.74 34.28
C ARG A 42 -1.71 19.23 34.42
N GLN A 43 -2.49 18.76 35.40
CA GLN A 43 -2.78 17.34 35.56
C GLN A 43 -3.50 16.77 34.33
N GLN A 44 -4.52 17.45 33.83
CA GLN A 44 -5.20 17.08 32.57
C GLN A 44 -4.23 17.02 31.39
N GLN A 45 -3.36 18.02 31.23
CA GLN A 45 -2.35 18.05 30.17
C GLN A 45 -1.40 16.84 30.25
N SER A 46 -0.87 16.54 31.43
CA SER A 46 0.04 15.39 31.61
C SER A 46 -0.61 14.05 31.28
N THR A 47 -1.89 13.86 31.62
CA THR A 47 -2.62 12.63 31.30
C THR A 47 -2.89 12.52 29.80
N LEU A 48 -3.17 13.63 29.11
CA LEU A 48 -3.32 13.69 27.67
C LEU A 48 -2.00 13.39 26.96
N ASP A 49 -0.88 13.91 27.46
CA ASP A 49 0.44 13.66 26.89
C ASP A 49 0.84 12.18 27.03
N ARG A 50 0.54 11.54 28.17
CA ARG A 50 0.73 10.09 28.37
C ARG A 50 -0.13 9.28 27.38
N LYS A 51 -1.40 9.63 27.21
CA LYS A 51 -2.31 8.99 26.25
C LYS A 51 -1.83 9.17 24.80
N ASN A 52 -1.38 10.35 24.43
CA ASN A 52 -0.81 10.63 23.11
C ASN A 52 0.44 9.80 22.83
N LYS A 53 1.37 9.70 23.80
CA LYS A 53 2.57 8.86 23.67
C LYS A 53 2.21 7.38 23.52
N ALA A 54 1.22 6.88 24.26
CA ALA A 54 0.73 5.51 24.12
C ALA A 54 0.11 5.26 22.73
N LEU A 55 -0.76 6.15 22.26
CA LEU A 55 -1.37 6.10 20.93
C LEU A 55 -0.33 6.15 19.80
N MET A 56 0.73 6.96 19.95
CA MET A 56 1.83 7.01 18.98
C MET A 56 2.58 5.67 18.89
N ARG A 57 2.90 5.05 20.03
CA ARG A 57 3.54 3.72 20.06
C ARG A 57 2.65 2.65 19.43
N GLU A 58 1.36 2.70 19.73
CA GLU A 58 0.37 1.80 19.16
C GLU A 58 0.28 1.96 17.63
N THR A 59 0.24 3.19 17.12
CA THR A 59 0.23 3.50 15.68
C THR A 59 1.46 2.96 14.97
N VAL A 60 2.65 3.13 15.55
CA VAL A 60 3.90 2.57 15.00
C VAL A 60 3.84 1.04 14.97
N SER A 61 3.32 0.41 16.03
CA SER A 61 3.16 -1.05 16.07
C SER A 61 2.16 -1.56 15.03
N PHE A 62 1.07 -0.83 14.78
CA PHE A 62 0.10 -1.15 13.74
C PHE A 62 0.67 -1.00 12.34
N ARG A 63 1.41 0.10 12.07
CA ARG A 63 2.11 0.29 10.79
C ARG A 63 3.06 -0.85 10.51
N ARG A 64 3.88 -1.27 11.48
CA ARG A 64 4.79 -2.42 11.32
C ARG A 64 4.03 -3.69 10.96
N LYS A 65 2.93 -4.01 11.65
CA LYS A 65 2.09 -5.18 11.35
C LYS A 65 1.46 -5.10 9.96
N MET A 66 1.05 -3.92 9.51
CA MET A 66 0.50 -3.71 8.16
C MET A 66 1.56 -3.93 7.09
N ILE A 67 2.77 -3.41 7.27
CA ILE A 67 3.89 -3.61 6.33
C ILE A 67 4.25 -5.10 6.25
N GLU A 68 4.35 -5.79 7.40
CA GLU A 68 4.64 -7.22 7.46
C GLU A 68 3.55 -8.07 6.78
N SER A 69 2.28 -7.75 7.04
CA SER A 69 1.15 -8.43 6.43
C SER A 69 1.05 -8.16 4.92
N ALA A 70 1.31 -6.93 4.48
CA ALA A 70 1.35 -6.57 3.06
C ALA A 70 2.51 -7.28 2.34
N ARG A 71 3.70 -7.35 2.96
CA ARG A 71 4.84 -8.12 2.44
C ARG A 71 4.51 -9.61 2.32
N SER A 72 3.95 -10.21 3.36
CA SER A 72 3.52 -11.62 3.34
C SER A 72 2.46 -11.88 2.26
N ALA A 73 1.54 -10.93 2.03
CA ALA A 73 0.61 -11.00 0.92
C ALA A 73 1.34 -10.98 -0.44
N GLN A 74 2.23 -10.01 -0.67
CA GLN A 74 3.01 -9.92 -1.91
C GLN A 74 3.88 -11.16 -2.17
N GLU A 75 4.54 -11.71 -1.15
CA GLU A 75 5.34 -12.95 -1.27
C GLU A 75 4.45 -14.14 -1.70
N ARG A 76 3.26 -14.29 -1.12
CA ARG A 76 2.30 -15.33 -1.53
C ARG A 76 1.74 -15.10 -2.92
N GLU A 77 1.52 -13.84 -3.29
CA GLU A 77 1.11 -13.45 -4.64
C GLU A 77 2.18 -13.82 -5.68
N ALA A 78 3.47 -13.63 -5.36
CA ALA A 78 4.60 -14.03 -6.20
C ALA A 78 4.65 -15.55 -6.38
N ILE A 79 4.53 -16.30 -5.28
CA ILE A 79 4.52 -17.78 -5.31
C ILE A 79 3.34 -18.29 -6.16
N LEU A 80 2.16 -17.69 -6.01
CA LEU A 80 0.99 -18.05 -6.83
C LEU A 80 1.24 -17.80 -8.31
N GLY A 81 1.78 -16.63 -8.68
CA GLY A 81 2.11 -16.34 -10.07
C GLY A 81 3.12 -17.33 -10.67
N GLN A 82 4.13 -17.74 -9.89
CA GLN A 82 5.09 -18.77 -10.31
C GLN A 82 4.43 -20.15 -10.46
N LEU A 83 3.58 -20.55 -9.51
CA LEU A 83 2.86 -21.83 -9.58
C LEU A 83 1.90 -21.89 -10.77
N GLU A 84 1.19 -20.78 -11.06
CA GLU A 84 0.28 -20.64 -12.20
C GLU A 84 1.05 -20.76 -13.52
N ALA A 85 2.20 -20.09 -13.65
CA ALA A 85 3.04 -20.19 -14.84
C ALA A 85 3.54 -21.62 -15.07
N GLN A 86 4.09 -22.26 -14.03
CA GLN A 86 4.55 -23.65 -14.09
C GLN A 86 3.42 -24.64 -14.40
N LEU A 87 2.23 -24.41 -13.85
CA LEU A 87 1.05 -25.23 -14.10
C LEU A 87 0.65 -25.13 -15.57
N SER A 88 0.62 -23.92 -16.14
CA SER A 88 0.34 -23.70 -17.56
C SER A 88 1.33 -24.44 -18.47
N ASP A 89 2.62 -24.44 -18.12
CA ASP A 89 3.65 -25.16 -18.88
C ASP A 89 3.45 -26.68 -18.81
N LEU A 90 3.19 -27.23 -17.63
CA LEU A 90 2.93 -28.65 -17.44
C LEU A 90 1.65 -29.10 -18.14
N GLU A 91 0.58 -28.31 -18.09
CA GLU A 91 -0.66 -28.60 -18.81
C GLU A 91 -0.45 -28.62 -20.32
N ARG A 92 0.34 -27.67 -20.87
CA ARG A 92 0.70 -27.66 -22.29
C ARG A 92 1.50 -28.91 -22.67
N SER A 93 2.48 -29.29 -21.85
CA SER A 93 3.27 -30.52 -22.04
C SER A 93 2.41 -31.78 -21.98
N ALA A 94 1.49 -31.88 -21.01
CA ALA A 94 0.57 -33.01 -20.88
C ALA A 94 -0.33 -33.15 -22.11
N ARG A 95 -0.93 -32.04 -22.59
CA ARG A 95 -1.78 -32.05 -23.80
C ARG A 95 -1.00 -32.48 -25.04
N GLN A 96 0.24 -32.03 -25.20
CA GLN A 96 1.10 -32.44 -26.32
C GLN A 96 1.40 -33.94 -26.28
N ARG A 97 1.74 -34.48 -25.09
CA ARG A 97 2.00 -35.91 -24.90
C ARG A 97 0.76 -36.76 -25.13
N GLU A 98 -0.40 -36.33 -24.64
CA GLU A 98 -1.67 -37.01 -24.90
C GLU A 98 -2.00 -37.06 -26.40
N LYS A 99 -1.77 -35.97 -27.13
CA LYS A 99 -1.93 -35.94 -28.59
C LYS A 99 -0.96 -36.91 -29.29
N ALA A 100 0.29 -36.94 -28.87
CA ALA A 100 1.31 -37.86 -29.41
C ALA A 100 0.95 -39.33 -29.14
N LEU A 101 0.54 -39.65 -27.91
CA LEU A 101 0.09 -40.99 -27.51
C LEU A 101 -1.14 -41.43 -28.31
N LYS A 102 -2.11 -40.53 -28.54
CA LYS A 102 -3.29 -40.81 -29.37
C LYS A 102 -2.89 -41.15 -30.80
N LYS A 103 -1.95 -40.41 -31.40
CA LYS A 103 -1.42 -40.69 -32.74
C LYS A 103 -0.75 -42.06 -32.79
N ARG A 104 0.19 -42.33 -31.89
CA ARG A 104 0.91 -43.62 -31.81
C ARG A 104 -0.03 -44.81 -31.59
N ARG A 105 -1.07 -44.65 -30.76
CA ARG A 105 -2.09 -45.68 -30.55
C ARG A 105 -2.80 -46.03 -31.85
N ASN A 106 -3.19 -45.03 -32.64
CA ASN A 106 -3.85 -45.25 -33.94
C ASN A 106 -2.92 -45.97 -34.92
N ASP A 107 -1.66 -45.54 -35.00
CA ASP A 107 -0.63 -46.17 -35.85
C ASP A 107 -0.42 -47.64 -35.44
N LEU A 108 -0.30 -47.91 -34.14
CA LEU A 108 -0.13 -49.27 -33.60
C LEU A 108 -1.36 -50.14 -33.89
N SER A 109 -2.58 -49.64 -33.68
CA SER A 109 -3.82 -50.38 -34.02
C SER A 109 -3.86 -50.75 -35.50
N GLY A 110 -3.42 -49.87 -36.40
CA GLY A 110 -3.26 -50.18 -37.83
C GLY A 110 -2.28 -51.33 -38.07
N THR A 111 -1.09 -51.27 -37.45
CA THR A 111 -0.07 -52.32 -37.59
C THR A 111 -0.49 -53.66 -36.97
N MET A 112 -1.16 -53.65 -35.81
CA MET A 112 -1.67 -54.86 -35.15
C MET A 112 -2.77 -55.52 -35.97
N ASN A 113 -3.65 -54.74 -36.59
CA ASN A 113 -4.66 -55.28 -37.50
C ASN A 113 -4.02 -55.88 -38.77
N ALA A 114 -2.91 -55.32 -39.26
CA ALA A 114 -2.17 -55.90 -40.38
C ALA A 114 -1.44 -57.20 -39.98
N LEU A 115 -0.76 -57.20 -38.83
CA LEU A 115 -0.06 -58.38 -38.29
C LEU A 115 -1.04 -59.50 -37.91
N GLY A 116 -2.18 -59.16 -37.28
CA GLY A 116 -3.23 -60.12 -36.93
C GLY A 116 -3.84 -60.78 -38.17
N ARG A 117 -4.05 -60.02 -39.25
CA ARG A 117 -4.48 -60.59 -40.55
C ARG A 117 -3.42 -61.54 -41.11
N LEU A 118 -2.14 -61.17 -41.04
CA LEU A 118 -1.03 -62.00 -41.50
C LEU A 118 -0.87 -63.28 -40.65
N SER A 119 -1.06 -63.21 -39.33
CA SER A 119 -0.93 -64.35 -38.41
C SER A 119 -2.16 -65.25 -38.36
N GLN A 120 -3.36 -64.71 -38.62
CA GLN A 120 -4.61 -65.49 -38.69
C GLN A 120 -4.78 -66.23 -40.02
N THR A 121 -3.98 -65.91 -41.05
CA THR A 121 -3.72 -66.83 -42.17
C THR A 121 -3.05 -68.08 -41.59
N ARG A 122 -3.85 -69.12 -41.32
CA ARG A 122 -3.45 -70.32 -40.56
C ARG A 122 -2.13 -70.90 -41.11
N PRO A 123 -1.03 -70.87 -40.34
CA PRO A 123 0.24 -71.50 -40.73
C PRO A 123 0.10 -73.00 -40.97
N GLU A 124 -0.84 -73.62 -40.27
CA GLU A 124 -1.05 -75.07 -40.26
C GLU A 124 -1.68 -75.57 -41.57
N ILE A 125 -2.36 -74.71 -42.34
CA ILE A 125 -2.88 -75.06 -43.68
C ILE A 125 -1.80 -74.84 -44.77
N LEU A 126 -0.73 -74.08 -44.48
CA LEU A 126 0.32 -73.73 -45.45
C LEU A 126 1.37 -74.83 -45.67
N LEU A 127 1.37 -75.89 -44.86
CA LEU A 127 2.20 -77.08 -45.07
C LEU A 127 1.63 -78.02 -46.15
N PHE A 128 0.34 -77.88 -46.49
CA PHE A 128 -0.38 -78.79 -47.39
C PHE A 128 -1.14 -78.07 -48.53
N THR A 129 -0.99 -76.75 -48.66
CA THR A 129 -1.58 -76.01 -49.79
C THR A 129 -0.49 -75.78 -50.85
N PRO A 130 -0.75 -76.00 -52.16
CA PRO A 130 0.18 -75.69 -53.23
C PRO A 130 0.27 -74.17 -53.46
N GLY A 131 0.76 -73.45 -52.45
CA GLY A 131 1.23 -72.07 -52.54
C GLY A 131 2.75 -72.07 -52.70
N ARG A 132 3.29 -71.07 -53.40
CA ARG A 132 4.72 -70.97 -53.73
C ARG A 132 5.56 -70.94 -52.43
N PRO A 133 6.52 -71.87 -52.22
CA PRO A 133 7.35 -71.95 -51.01
C PRO A 133 8.05 -70.64 -50.61
N ILE A 134 8.29 -69.76 -51.58
CA ILE A 134 8.96 -68.47 -51.40
C ILE A 134 8.14 -67.47 -50.56
N ASP A 135 6.81 -67.54 -50.59
CA ASP A 135 5.93 -66.57 -49.91
C ASP A 135 5.86 -66.84 -48.39
N ASN A 136 6.05 -68.10 -47.99
CA ASN A 136 6.14 -68.52 -46.58
C ASN A 136 7.47 -68.08 -45.93
N VAL A 137 8.56 -68.16 -46.69
CA VAL A 137 9.88 -67.68 -46.23
C VAL A 137 9.87 -66.15 -46.11
N ARG A 138 9.23 -65.44 -47.05
CA ARG A 138 9.07 -63.98 -46.99
C ARG A 138 8.24 -63.54 -45.78
N SER A 139 7.11 -64.17 -45.51
CA SER A 139 6.27 -63.82 -44.35
C SER A 139 6.98 -64.10 -43.02
N ALA A 140 7.71 -65.22 -42.89
CA ALA A 140 8.57 -65.49 -41.72
C ALA A 140 9.71 -64.48 -41.57
N MET A 141 10.36 -64.08 -42.68
CA MET A 141 11.39 -63.03 -42.66
C MET A 141 10.81 -61.66 -42.26
N LEU A 142 9.61 -61.31 -42.73
CA LEU A 142 8.91 -60.07 -42.35
C LEU A 142 8.53 -60.07 -40.87
N LEU A 143 8.03 -61.20 -40.34
CA LEU A 143 7.72 -61.33 -38.91
C LEU A 143 8.99 -61.24 -38.03
N ARG A 144 10.11 -61.83 -38.47
CA ARG A 144 11.40 -61.72 -37.78
C ARG A 144 11.88 -60.27 -37.64
N VAL A 145 11.55 -59.41 -38.60
CA VAL A 145 11.88 -57.97 -38.56
C VAL A 145 10.80 -57.16 -37.81
N ALA A 146 9.53 -57.50 -37.96
CA ALA A 146 8.41 -56.74 -37.40
C ALA A 146 8.22 -56.95 -35.89
N ILE A 147 8.37 -58.18 -35.37
CA ILE A 147 8.14 -58.49 -33.95
C ILE A 147 9.07 -57.68 -33.02
N PRO A 148 10.40 -57.60 -33.26
CA PRO A 148 11.29 -56.79 -32.43
C PRO A 148 10.92 -55.30 -32.45
N ARG A 149 10.58 -54.75 -33.63
CA ARG A 149 10.13 -53.35 -33.80
C ARG A 149 8.86 -53.03 -33.01
N VAL A 150 7.89 -53.96 -33.01
CA VAL A 150 6.65 -53.83 -32.23
C VAL A 150 6.95 -53.89 -30.74
N LYS A 151 7.82 -54.81 -30.30
CA LYS A 151 8.23 -54.92 -28.89
C LYS A 151 8.90 -53.63 -28.41
N GLU A 152 9.82 -53.07 -29.19
CA GLU A 152 10.47 -51.80 -28.90
C GLU A 152 9.46 -50.64 -28.80
N SER A 153 8.51 -50.60 -29.73
CA SER A 153 7.43 -49.60 -29.73
C SER A 153 6.52 -49.72 -28.50
N ALA A 154 6.21 -50.94 -28.06
CA ALA A 154 5.41 -51.19 -26.86
C ALA A 154 6.13 -50.73 -25.58
N VAL A 155 7.44 -50.98 -25.47
CA VAL A 155 8.26 -50.49 -24.34
C VAL A 155 8.34 -48.97 -24.35
N SER A 156 8.57 -48.35 -25.52
CA SER A 156 8.55 -46.88 -25.66
C SER A 156 7.19 -46.30 -25.25
N LEU A 157 6.08 -46.92 -25.67
CA LEU A 157 4.73 -46.48 -25.32
C LEU A 157 4.45 -46.57 -23.82
N ALA A 158 4.86 -47.67 -23.17
CA ALA A 158 4.74 -47.82 -21.72
C ALA A 158 5.49 -46.70 -20.98
N ASN A 159 6.73 -46.40 -21.39
CA ASN A 159 7.52 -45.31 -20.83
C ASN A 159 6.88 -43.92 -21.03
N GLU A 160 6.26 -43.68 -22.19
CA GLU A 160 5.54 -42.43 -22.46
C GLU A 160 4.27 -42.28 -21.60
N ILE A 161 3.52 -43.37 -21.40
CA ILE A 161 2.35 -43.41 -20.50
C ILE A 161 2.78 -43.11 -19.06
N ASP A 162 3.85 -43.74 -18.58
CA ASP A 162 4.39 -43.49 -17.24
C ASP A 162 4.86 -42.04 -17.07
N SER A 163 5.51 -41.50 -18.10
CA SER A 163 5.90 -40.09 -18.12
C SER A 163 4.69 -39.15 -18.04
N LEU A 164 3.63 -39.42 -18.80
CA LEU A 164 2.38 -38.67 -18.71
C LEU A 164 1.74 -38.77 -17.32
N ASN A 165 1.72 -39.97 -16.73
CA ASN A 165 1.18 -40.19 -15.38
C ASN A 165 1.99 -39.45 -14.30
N ARG A 166 3.32 -39.32 -14.47
CA ARG A 166 4.16 -38.47 -13.60
C ARG A 166 3.77 -37.00 -13.74
N VAL A 167 3.68 -36.48 -14.97
CA VAL A 167 3.26 -35.09 -15.22
C VAL A 167 1.87 -34.80 -14.66
N LYS A 168 0.91 -35.71 -14.81
CA LYS A 168 -0.45 -35.58 -14.24
C LYS A 168 -0.42 -35.52 -12.71
N ARG A 169 0.41 -36.34 -12.06
CA ARG A 169 0.61 -36.28 -10.60
C ARG A 169 1.26 -34.96 -10.16
N ASP A 170 2.23 -34.44 -10.92
CA ASP A 170 2.85 -33.14 -10.65
C ASP A 170 1.85 -31.99 -10.77
N ILE A 171 1.01 -32.02 -11.80
CA ILE A 171 -0.12 -31.08 -11.99
C ILE A 171 -1.03 -31.12 -10.77
N ALA A 172 -1.50 -32.30 -10.35
CA ALA A 172 -2.37 -32.45 -9.18
C ALA A 172 -1.72 -31.90 -7.90
N GLY A 173 -0.42 -32.17 -7.71
CA GLY A 173 0.36 -31.63 -6.60
C GLY A 173 0.48 -30.10 -6.63
N LYS A 174 0.70 -29.49 -7.80
CA LYS A 174 0.75 -28.02 -7.97
C LYS A 174 -0.62 -27.39 -7.77
N VAL A 175 -1.71 -27.98 -8.27
CA VAL A 175 -3.08 -27.49 -8.02
C VAL A 175 -3.40 -27.47 -6.53
N LYS A 176 -3.02 -28.54 -5.80
CA LYS A 176 -3.17 -28.58 -4.33
C LYS A 176 -2.37 -27.46 -3.65
N ARG A 177 -1.11 -27.24 -4.03
CA ARG A 177 -0.29 -26.14 -3.50
C ARG A 177 -0.87 -24.77 -3.82
N LEU A 178 -1.34 -24.55 -5.04
CA LEU A 178 -1.99 -23.31 -5.48
C LEU A 178 -3.21 -23.01 -4.60
N ARG A 179 -4.06 -24.01 -4.34
CA ARG A 179 -5.21 -23.87 -3.43
C ARG A 179 -4.77 -23.48 -2.02
N VAL A 180 -3.82 -24.20 -1.42
CA VAL A 180 -3.35 -23.91 -0.06
C VAL A 180 -2.74 -22.51 0.05
N THR A 181 -1.91 -22.10 -0.92
CA THR A 181 -1.32 -20.76 -0.93
C THR A 181 -2.38 -19.69 -1.18
N GLY A 182 -3.37 -19.95 -2.03
CA GLY A 182 -4.54 -19.10 -2.28
C GLY A 182 -5.36 -18.86 -1.01
N ASP A 183 -5.71 -19.93 -0.29
CA ASP A 183 -6.44 -19.86 0.97
C ASP A 183 -5.65 -19.06 2.03
N SER A 184 -4.33 -19.26 2.09
CA SER A 184 -3.48 -18.48 2.98
C SER A 184 -3.40 -17.01 2.60
N LEU A 185 -3.39 -16.68 1.31
CA LEU A 185 -3.42 -15.29 0.84
C LEU A 185 -4.76 -14.62 1.19
N LEU A 186 -5.88 -15.32 1.06
CA LEU A 186 -7.19 -14.82 1.47
C LEU A 186 -7.24 -14.51 2.97
N LYS A 187 -6.69 -15.40 3.81
CA LYS A 187 -6.55 -15.16 5.25
C LYS A 187 -5.71 -13.91 5.53
N GLU A 188 -4.58 -13.76 4.85
CA GLU A 188 -3.69 -12.61 5.04
C GLU A 188 -4.35 -11.29 4.60
N ARG A 189 -5.03 -11.28 3.44
CA ARG A 189 -5.84 -10.14 2.98
C ARG A 189 -6.94 -9.79 3.97
N GLY A 190 -7.57 -10.79 4.59
CA GLY A 190 -8.55 -10.59 5.67
C GLY A 190 -7.97 -9.89 6.89
N LYS A 191 -6.79 -10.34 7.36
CA LYS A 191 -6.06 -9.68 8.46
C LYS A 191 -5.68 -8.24 8.11
N LEU A 192 -5.16 -8.02 6.89
CA LEU A 192 -4.75 -6.69 6.44
C LEU A 192 -5.94 -5.72 6.40
N ARG A 193 -7.10 -6.17 5.90
CA ARG A 193 -8.34 -5.37 5.94
C ARG A 193 -8.74 -5.01 7.37
N ALA A 194 -8.65 -5.96 8.30
CA ALA A 194 -8.95 -5.71 9.71
C ALA A 194 -7.95 -4.74 10.37
N LEU A 195 -6.67 -4.77 9.98
CA LEU A 195 -5.67 -3.81 10.45
C LEU A 195 -5.92 -2.41 9.88
N LEU A 196 -6.27 -2.31 8.59
CA LEU A 196 -6.59 -1.05 7.93
C LEU A 196 -7.84 -0.38 8.53
N THR A 197 -8.90 -1.13 8.83
CA THR A 197 -10.10 -0.58 9.48
C THR A 197 -9.80 -0.08 10.89
N LYS A 198 -9.01 -0.83 11.67
CA LYS A 198 -8.54 -0.40 12.99
C LYS A 198 -7.67 0.86 12.91
N ASN A 199 -6.73 0.91 11.97
CA ASN A 199 -5.86 2.07 11.77
C ASN A 199 -6.66 3.33 11.42
N ARG A 200 -7.63 3.24 10.50
CA ARG A 200 -8.52 4.36 10.18
C ARG A 200 -9.35 4.82 11.37
N ALA A 201 -9.87 3.89 12.16
CA ALA A 201 -10.63 4.22 13.36
C ALA A 201 -9.74 4.94 14.40
N LEU A 202 -8.49 4.49 14.55
CA LEU A 202 -7.49 5.11 15.43
C LEU A 202 -7.13 6.52 14.96
N GLN A 203 -6.79 6.68 13.67
CA GLN A 203 -6.46 7.97 13.06
C GLN A 203 -7.60 8.99 13.25
N ARG A 204 -8.85 8.61 12.95
CA ARG A 204 -10.02 9.48 13.15
C ARG A 204 -10.22 9.89 14.61
N ARG A 205 -10.00 8.97 15.57
CA ARG A 205 -10.08 9.26 17.00
C ARG A 205 -8.99 10.24 17.43
N THR A 206 -7.76 10.02 16.98
CA THR A 206 -6.62 10.90 17.27
C THR A 206 -6.81 12.29 16.69
N GLU A 207 -7.26 12.40 15.43
CA GLU A 207 -7.58 13.68 14.80
C GLU A 207 -8.70 14.43 15.53
N ALA A 208 -9.78 13.73 15.91
CA ALA A 208 -10.88 14.34 16.66
C ALA A 208 -10.42 14.84 18.05
N GLN A 209 -9.58 14.07 18.74
CA GLN A 209 -8.99 14.48 20.03
C GLN A 209 -8.06 15.69 19.87
N ARG A 210 -7.17 15.68 18.85
CA ARG A 210 -6.28 16.80 18.54
C ARG A 210 -7.07 18.08 18.25
N LYS A 211 -8.13 18.00 17.43
CA LYS A 211 -9.01 19.14 17.13
C LYS A 211 -9.65 19.73 18.40
N LYS A 212 -10.17 18.89 19.30
CA LYS A 212 -10.75 19.34 20.59
C LYS A 212 -9.72 20.03 21.49
N ILE A 213 -8.53 19.45 21.61
CA ILE A 213 -7.44 20.04 22.41
C ILE A 213 -7.03 21.38 21.81
N HIS A 214 -6.84 21.46 20.50
CA HIS A 214 -6.45 22.69 19.81
C HIS A 214 -7.50 23.80 20.01
N GLN A 215 -8.79 23.48 19.90
CA GLN A 215 -9.88 24.42 20.18
C GLN A 215 -9.88 24.91 21.63
N ARG A 216 -9.64 24.02 22.61
CA ARG A 216 -9.60 24.39 24.03
C ARG A 216 -8.39 25.27 24.35
N MET A 217 -7.23 24.95 23.79
CA MET A 217 -6.02 25.79 23.92
C MET A 217 -6.25 27.18 23.31
N ALA A 218 -6.84 27.25 22.11
CA ALA A 218 -7.17 28.53 21.48
C ALA A 218 -8.12 29.39 22.33
N ARG A 219 -9.10 28.79 23.03
CA ARG A 219 -9.97 29.51 23.98
C ARG A 219 -9.21 30.02 25.20
N LEU A 220 -8.43 29.15 25.85
CA LEU A 220 -7.63 29.53 27.02
C LEU A 220 -6.60 30.62 26.70
N THR A 221 -5.98 30.59 25.50
CA THR A 221 -5.06 31.65 25.07
C THR A 221 -5.78 32.97 24.82
N LYS A 222 -7.01 32.95 24.28
CA LYS A 222 -7.86 34.14 24.14
C LYS A 222 -8.25 34.72 25.50
N GLU A 223 -8.68 33.87 26.43
CA GLU A 223 -9.03 34.27 27.81
C GLU A 223 -7.82 34.86 28.57
N ALA A 224 -6.66 34.23 28.49
CA ALA A 224 -5.43 34.75 29.09
C ALA A 224 -4.99 36.09 28.47
N ARG A 225 -5.21 36.28 27.16
CA ARG A 225 -4.95 37.56 26.49
C ARG A 225 -5.94 38.64 26.95
N SER A 226 -7.24 38.33 27.05
CA SER A 226 -8.22 39.29 27.57
C SER A 226 -8.00 39.67 29.03
N LEU A 227 -7.51 38.73 29.86
CA LEU A 227 -7.16 39.04 31.25
C LEU A 227 -5.93 39.94 31.33
N ARG A 228 -4.89 39.69 30.51
CA ARG A 228 -3.75 40.61 30.40
C ARG A 228 -4.18 41.99 29.93
N ASP A 229 -5.06 42.06 28.93
CA ASP A 229 -5.57 43.34 28.42
C ASP A 229 -6.42 44.08 29.47
N LEU A 230 -7.19 43.36 30.29
CA LEU A 230 -7.97 43.95 31.39
C LEU A 230 -7.07 44.50 32.49
N VAL A 231 -6.03 43.76 32.90
CA VAL A 231 -5.05 44.21 33.90
C VAL A 231 -4.31 45.45 33.38
N ALA A 232 -3.85 45.43 32.13
CA ALA A 232 -3.21 46.60 31.51
C ALA A 232 -4.13 47.84 31.47
N ARG A 233 -5.45 47.66 31.27
CA ARG A 233 -6.43 48.76 31.34
C ARG A 233 -6.65 49.28 32.74
N LEU A 234 -6.69 48.40 33.75
CA LEU A 234 -6.80 48.79 35.16
C LEU A 234 -5.55 49.53 35.64
N ASP A 235 -4.37 49.08 35.25
CA ASP A 235 -3.11 49.76 35.54
C ASP A 235 -3.03 51.12 34.84
N ALA A 236 -3.46 51.21 33.57
CA ALA A 236 -3.55 52.47 32.84
C ALA A 236 -4.58 53.45 33.43
N ALA A 237 -5.68 52.95 34.00
CA ALA A 237 -6.69 53.75 34.70
C ALA A 237 -6.26 54.18 36.12
N ARG A 238 -5.28 53.50 36.72
CA ARG A 238 -4.65 53.85 38.00
C ARG A 238 -3.46 54.81 37.86
N ALA A 239 -2.92 54.99 36.66
CA ALA A 239 -1.93 56.02 36.40
C ALA A 239 -2.58 57.41 36.54
N PRO A 240 -2.02 58.35 37.34
CA PRO A 240 -2.60 59.67 37.49
C PRO A 240 -2.58 60.42 36.16
N SER A 241 -3.75 60.94 35.78
CA SER A 241 -3.95 61.82 34.65
C SER A 241 -3.26 63.16 34.86
N VAL A 242 -2.08 63.34 34.27
CA VAL A 242 -1.61 64.67 33.88
C VAL A 242 -2.20 64.95 32.51
N ARG A 243 -3.16 65.88 32.48
CA ARG A 243 -3.79 66.39 31.27
C ARG A 243 -3.32 67.82 31.09
N GLU A 244 -2.50 68.08 30.08
CA GLU A 244 -2.44 69.38 29.41
C GLU A 244 -2.31 69.19 27.88
N LYS A 245 -3.21 69.87 27.17
CA LYS A 245 -3.24 70.24 25.73
C LYS A 245 -3.73 71.72 25.73
N PRO A 246 -3.62 72.60 24.70
CA PRO A 246 -3.37 72.38 23.24
C PRO A 246 -2.61 73.53 22.47
N GLY A 247 -2.47 73.42 21.12
CA GLY A 247 -2.15 74.55 20.20
C GLY A 247 -1.62 74.15 18.79
N VAL A 248 -2.44 73.71 17.82
CA VAL A 248 -2.91 74.39 16.55
C VAL A 248 -1.78 74.74 15.55
N ARG A 249 -1.72 74.27 14.26
CA ARG A 249 -2.60 74.63 13.12
C ARG A 249 -2.34 73.84 11.79
N GLU A 250 -3.45 73.48 11.11
CA GLU A 250 -3.79 73.29 9.64
C GLU A 250 -2.90 72.45 8.68
N LYS A 251 -3.34 71.35 7.99
CA LYS A 251 -4.36 71.07 6.91
C LYS A 251 -3.97 71.61 5.49
N PRO A 252 -4.42 71.07 4.31
CA PRO A 252 -5.53 70.13 4.00
C PRO A 252 -5.33 69.08 2.84
N GLY A 253 -6.36 68.23 2.59
CA GLY A 253 -6.65 67.53 1.30
C GLY A 253 -6.88 66.01 1.42
N GLU A 254 -8.10 65.50 1.66
CA GLU A 254 -9.10 64.98 0.66
C GLU A 254 -8.54 63.86 -0.26
N THR A 255 -9.09 62.65 -0.40
CA THR A 255 -10.51 62.21 -0.49
C THR A 255 -10.65 60.66 -0.35
N SER A 256 -11.84 60.22 0.12
CA SER A 256 -12.64 59.04 -0.30
C SER A 256 -12.12 57.60 -0.04
N ALA A 257 -12.73 56.78 0.84
CA ALA A 257 -14.00 56.02 0.74
C ALA A 257 -13.81 54.52 0.34
N LYS A 258 -14.25 53.61 1.23
CA LYS A 258 -14.45 52.13 1.03
C LYS A 258 -15.62 51.86 0.04
N PRO A 259 -15.90 50.63 -0.49
CA PRO A 259 -15.65 49.27 0.05
C PRO A 259 -15.36 48.08 -0.94
N SER A 260 -14.91 46.94 -0.38
CA SER A 260 -14.95 45.51 -0.78
C SER A 260 -15.23 45.04 -2.22
N THR A 261 -14.41 44.10 -2.76
CA THR A 261 -14.72 42.66 -3.06
C THR A 261 -13.62 41.99 -3.92
N GLY A 262 -13.37 40.68 -3.72
CA GLY A 262 -12.81 39.77 -4.75
C GLY A 262 -11.39 39.16 -4.54
N THR A 263 -11.31 37.99 -3.90
CA THR A 263 -10.24 36.94 -3.99
C THR A 263 -10.17 36.33 -5.41
N PRO A 264 -9.27 35.39 -5.81
CA PRO A 264 -8.10 34.74 -5.17
C PRO A 264 -6.82 34.69 -6.07
N ASP A 265 -5.61 34.40 -5.60
CA ASP A 265 -5.07 33.06 -5.44
C ASP A 265 -3.58 33.18 -5.06
N ASP A 266 -3.21 32.60 -3.92
CA ASP A 266 -1.88 32.08 -3.61
C ASP A 266 -1.99 31.48 -2.21
N ARG A 267 -2.69 30.35 -2.14
CA ARG A 267 -2.72 29.51 -0.95
C ARG A 267 -1.35 28.87 -0.76
N LYS A 268 -0.43 29.64 -0.18
CA LYS A 268 0.58 29.05 0.71
C LYS A 268 -0.19 28.57 1.94
N PRO A 269 -0.28 27.26 2.23
CA PRO A 269 -0.89 26.84 3.47
C PRO A 269 0.06 27.24 4.59
N THR A 270 -0.24 28.34 5.27
CA THR A 270 0.14 28.52 6.68
C THR A 270 -0.58 27.45 7.48
N GLY A 271 0.00 26.25 7.47
CA GLY A 271 -0.52 25.07 8.12
C GLY A 271 0.59 24.42 8.94
N ASN A 272 0.93 25.03 10.08
CA ASN A 272 1.65 24.34 11.15
C ASN A 272 0.81 23.20 11.79
N GLU A 273 -0.28 22.79 11.15
CA GLU A 273 -1.19 21.72 11.58
C GLU A 273 -0.75 20.31 11.08
N ALA A 274 0.21 20.20 10.15
CA ALA A 274 0.70 18.91 9.63
C ALA A 274 2.09 18.49 10.15
N ALA A 275 2.80 19.36 10.88
CA ALA A 275 4.19 19.11 11.30
C ALA A 275 4.34 18.01 12.37
N SER A 276 3.25 17.56 13.01
CA SER A 276 3.32 16.63 14.14
C SER A 276 3.13 15.14 13.78
N ASP A 277 2.95 14.80 12.50
CA ASP A 277 2.75 13.40 12.06
C ASP A 277 3.87 12.87 11.15
N ARG A 278 4.86 13.71 10.83
CA ARG A 278 6.03 13.33 10.03
C ARG A 278 6.89 12.35 10.84
N PRO A 279 7.09 11.11 10.38
CA PRO A 279 7.99 10.17 11.04
C PRO A 279 9.40 10.79 11.13
N GLN A 280 10.04 10.70 12.31
CA GLN A 280 11.45 11.08 12.43
C GLN A 280 12.31 10.05 11.70
N GLY A 281 13.35 10.51 10.97
CA GLY A 281 14.28 9.62 10.26
C GLY A 281 13.84 9.16 8.86
N LEU A 282 12.94 9.89 8.19
CA LEU A 282 12.58 9.63 6.80
C LEU A 282 13.84 9.67 5.91
N ARG A 283 14.02 8.62 5.11
CA ARG A 283 15.12 8.54 4.15
C ARG A 283 14.93 9.58 3.05
N SER A 284 16.03 10.16 2.56
CA SER A 284 15.98 10.97 1.34
C SER A 284 15.72 10.05 0.14
N PHE A 285 14.99 10.54 -0.85
CA PHE A 285 14.74 9.77 -2.06
C PHE A 285 16.07 9.45 -2.75
N PRO A 286 16.36 8.18 -3.07
CA PRO A 286 17.66 7.80 -3.60
C PRO A 286 17.83 8.33 -5.03
N ASN A 287 18.94 9.02 -5.30
CA ASN A 287 19.31 9.40 -6.68
C ASN A 287 19.66 8.18 -7.53
N ARG A 288 20.14 7.10 -6.89
CA ARG A 288 20.40 5.77 -7.47
C ARG A 288 20.15 4.71 -6.40
N GLY A 289 19.52 3.60 -6.75
CA GLY A 289 19.29 2.47 -5.84
C GLY A 289 17.92 1.83 -6.03
N PRO A 290 17.72 0.61 -5.48
CA PRO A 290 16.47 -0.10 -5.65
C PRO A 290 15.35 0.58 -4.86
N ILE A 291 14.31 1.00 -5.56
CA ILE A 291 13.02 1.36 -4.98
C ILE A 291 12.19 0.09 -4.88
N THR A 292 11.45 -0.09 -3.80
CA THR A 292 10.56 -1.23 -3.64
C THR A 292 9.51 -1.23 -4.76
N THR A 293 9.33 -2.36 -5.44
CA THR A 293 8.29 -2.47 -6.47
C THR A 293 6.91 -2.34 -5.84
N PRO A 294 6.03 -1.44 -6.34
CA PRO A 294 4.72 -1.20 -5.74
C PRO A 294 3.79 -2.41 -5.77
N VAL A 295 3.96 -3.30 -6.75
CA VAL A 295 3.13 -4.50 -6.94
C VAL A 295 3.99 -5.65 -7.44
N VAL A 296 3.60 -6.87 -7.08
CA VAL A 296 4.20 -8.09 -7.63
C VAL A 296 3.59 -8.38 -9.00
N GLY A 297 4.40 -8.26 -10.03
CA GLY A 297 3.96 -8.42 -11.40
C GLY A 297 5.11 -8.45 -12.40
N ARG A 298 4.76 -8.54 -13.67
CA ARG A 298 5.69 -8.50 -14.80
C ARG A 298 5.68 -7.12 -15.42
N LEU A 299 6.86 -6.58 -15.70
CA LEU A 299 7.02 -5.34 -16.45
C LEU A 299 6.59 -5.56 -17.91
N VAL A 300 5.55 -4.85 -18.35
CA VAL A 300 4.98 -4.94 -19.71
C VAL A 300 5.17 -3.66 -20.53
N GLY A 301 5.55 -2.56 -19.88
CA GLY A 301 5.94 -1.32 -20.54
C GLY A 301 6.95 -0.55 -19.70
N ARG A 302 7.92 0.07 -20.35
CA ARG A 302 8.96 0.90 -19.75
C ARG A 302 8.77 2.37 -20.13
N PHE A 303 9.41 3.23 -19.34
CA PHE A 303 9.51 4.63 -19.68
C PHE A 303 10.17 4.80 -21.05
N GLY A 304 9.58 5.62 -21.92
CA GLY A 304 10.03 5.87 -23.27
C GLY A 304 9.53 4.86 -24.32
N ASP A 305 8.88 3.75 -23.93
CA ASP A 305 8.34 2.80 -24.88
C ASP A 305 7.19 3.43 -25.70
N ASN A 306 7.15 3.17 -27.00
CA ASN A 306 6.04 3.60 -27.85
C ASN A 306 4.80 2.76 -27.57
N THR A 307 3.72 3.41 -27.14
CA THR A 307 2.41 2.78 -27.02
C THR A 307 1.86 2.41 -28.39
N ARG A 308 0.91 1.47 -28.42
CA ARG A 308 0.17 1.08 -29.64
C ARG A 308 -0.57 2.24 -30.31
N PHE A 309 -0.69 3.38 -29.64
CA PHE A 309 -1.39 4.58 -30.10
C PHE A 309 -0.42 5.70 -30.52
N GLY A 310 0.88 5.41 -30.68
CA GLY A 310 1.88 6.38 -31.16
C GLY A 310 2.41 7.36 -30.11
N ASN A 311 1.94 7.30 -28.86
CA ASN A 311 2.45 8.12 -27.75
C ASN A 311 3.57 7.38 -27.01
N THR A 312 4.55 8.10 -26.47
CA THR A 312 5.56 7.55 -25.56
C THR A 312 5.01 7.35 -24.15
N LEU A 313 5.39 6.24 -23.51
CA LEU A 313 5.08 5.97 -22.11
C LEU A 313 5.91 6.87 -21.19
N ASN A 314 5.23 7.68 -20.37
CA ASN A 314 5.89 8.55 -19.37
C ASN A 314 6.05 7.84 -18.01
N GLY A 315 6.09 6.51 -18.00
CA GLY A 315 6.09 5.70 -16.79
C GLY A 315 6.32 4.22 -17.08
N MET A 316 6.16 3.38 -16.06
CA MET A 316 6.28 1.92 -16.19
C MET A 316 4.91 1.27 -16.08
N GLN A 317 4.72 0.13 -16.74
CA GLN A 317 3.49 -0.65 -16.63
C GLN A 317 3.80 -2.04 -16.06
N LEU A 318 3.19 -2.35 -14.92
CA LEU A 318 3.36 -3.62 -14.22
C LEU A 318 2.06 -4.43 -14.32
N GLU A 319 2.09 -5.51 -15.11
CA GLU A 319 1.00 -6.48 -15.21
C GLU A 319 1.03 -7.38 -13.97
N ALA A 320 -0.03 -7.33 -13.17
CA ALA A 320 -0.14 -8.11 -11.94
C ALA A 320 -1.43 -8.94 -11.91
N ARG A 321 -1.54 -9.78 -10.89
CA ARG A 321 -2.74 -10.58 -10.62
C ARG A 321 -3.95 -9.69 -10.29
N LEU A 322 -5.14 -10.29 -10.38
CA LEU A 322 -6.37 -9.66 -9.91
C LEU A 322 -6.29 -9.33 -8.42
N ASP A 323 -6.78 -8.13 -8.08
CA ASP A 323 -6.77 -7.57 -6.73
C ASP A 323 -5.39 -7.61 -6.08
N ALA A 324 -4.31 -7.45 -6.84
CA ALA A 324 -2.95 -7.45 -6.30
C ALA A 324 -2.78 -6.36 -5.23
N GLN A 325 -2.03 -6.67 -4.17
CA GLN A 325 -1.76 -5.71 -3.12
C GLN A 325 -0.75 -4.67 -3.60
N VAL A 326 -1.14 -3.40 -3.57
CA VAL A 326 -0.27 -2.27 -3.89
C VAL A 326 0.28 -1.66 -2.61
N ILE A 327 1.58 -1.41 -2.58
CA ILE A 327 2.31 -0.81 -1.46
C ILE A 327 2.98 0.49 -1.87
N ALA A 328 3.32 1.32 -0.89
CA ALA A 328 4.13 2.52 -1.10
C ALA A 328 5.57 2.13 -1.51
N PRO A 329 6.07 2.57 -2.68
CA PRO A 329 7.43 2.27 -3.11
C PRO A 329 8.50 2.85 -2.19
N PHE A 330 8.22 4.02 -1.61
CA PHE A 330 9.14 4.75 -0.76
C PHE A 330 8.42 5.59 0.30
N ASP A 331 9.17 6.06 1.30
CA ASP A 331 8.64 6.89 2.39
C ASP A 331 8.21 8.27 1.86
N GLY A 332 7.03 8.76 2.21
CA GLY A 332 6.52 10.02 1.67
C GLY A 332 5.17 10.45 2.25
N GLN A 333 4.62 11.55 1.77
CA GLN A 333 3.31 12.06 2.15
C GLN A 333 2.33 11.94 0.99
N VAL A 334 1.12 11.50 1.24
CA VAL A 334 0.06 11.46 0.22
C VAL A 334 -0.41 12.88 -0.07
N VAL A 335 -0.21 13.35 -1.30
CA VAL A 335 -0.66 14.69 -1.73
C VAL A 335 -1.95 14.64 -2.54
N PHE A 336 -2.25 13.49 -3.16
CA PHE A 336 -3.50 13.31 -3.91
C PHE A 336 -3.98 11.85 -3.85
N SER A 337 -5.29 11.65 -3.73
CA SER A 337 -5.95 10.34 -3.75
C SER A 337 -7.35 10.52 -4.34
N GLY A 338 -7.63 9.90 -5.48
CA GLY A 338 -8.94 10.02 -6.13
C GLY A 338 -8.99 9.50 -7.57
N PRO A 339 -10.17 9.46 -8.19
CA PRO A 339 -10.32 9.10 -9.60
C PRO A 339 -9.70 10.18 -10.52
N PHE A 340 -9.05 9.76 -11.60
CA PHE A 340 -8.48 10.68 -12.59
C PHE A 340 -8.64 10.17 -14.03
N ARG A 341 -9.45 10.89 -14.81
CA ARG A 341 -9.71 10.62 -16.24
C ARG A 341 -9.98 9.13 -16.48
N ASN A 342 -9.29 8.54 -17.46
CA ASN A 342 -9.39 7.12 -17.83
C ASN A 342 -8.39 6.21 -17.09
N TYR A 343 -7.64 6.74 -16.12
CA TYR A 343 -6.61 6.00 -15.38
C TYR A 343 -7.16 5.28 -14.14
N GLY A 344 -8.46 5.43 -13.85
CA GLY A 344 -9.08 4.89 -12.65
C GLY A 344 -8.70 5.72 -11.41
N GLN A 345 -8.54 5.07 -10.26
CA GLN A 345 -8.05 5.76 -9.07
C GLN A 345 -6.53 5.93 -9.15
N ILE A 346 -6.06 7.15 -8.85
CA ILE A 346 -4.66 7.50 -8.77
C ILE A 346 -4.28 7.92 -7.35
N LEU A 347 -3.06 7.61 -6.96
CA LEU A 347 -2.44 8.01 -5.71
C LEU A 347 -1.12 8.70 -6.02
N ILE A 348 -0.93 9.91 -5.50
CA ILE A 348 0.33 10.65 -5.64
C ILE A 348 0.97 10.77 -4.26
N ILE A 349 2.22 10.31 -4.17
CA ILE A 349 3.03 10.35 -2.96
C ILE A 349 4.19 11.31 -3.22
N GLU A 350 4.27 12.38 -2.45
CA GLU A 350 5.41 13.30 -2.43
C GLU A 350 6.50 12.73 -1.52
N HIS A 351 7.73 12.73 -2.03
CA HIS A 351 8.92 12.29 -1.33
C HIS A 351 9.84 13.48 -1.04
N GLN A 352 10.83 13.28 -0.18
CA GLN A 352 11.85 14.31 0.04
C GLN A 352 12.65 14.57 -1.24
N GLY A 353 12.99 15.84 -1.48
CA GLY A 353 13.76 16.26 -2.66
C GLY A 353 12.90 16.62 -3.89
N GLY A 354 11.58 16.81 -3.72
CA GLY A 354 10.67 17.23 -4.81
C GLY A 354 10.21 16.09 -5.72
N TYR A 355 10.58 14.85 -5.41
CA TYR A 355 10.18 13.67 -6.18
C TYR A 355 8.74 13.27 -5.86
N HIS A 356 8.02 12.81 -6.87
CA HIS A 356 6.66 12.32 -6.75
C HIS A 356 6.55 10.91 -7.34
N THR A 357 5.91 10.01 -6.61
CA THR A 357 5.46 8.73 -7.16
C THR A 357 3.98 8.83 -7.49
N VAL A 358 3.64 8.53 -8.74
CA VAL A 358 2.25 8.43 -9.20
C VAL A 358 1.93 6.96 -9.39
N LEU A 359 0.88 6.47 -8.75
CA LEU A 359 0.36 5.11 -8.92
C LEU A 359 -1.04 5.20 -9.49
N ALA A 360 -1.28 4.54 -10.62
CA ALA A 360 -2.56 4.58 -11.33
C ALA A 360 -3.08 3.17 -11.67
N GLY A 361 -4.40 3.05 -11.83
CA GLY A 361 -5.08 1.78 -12.06
C GLY A 361 -5.55 1.07 -10.78
N LEU A 362 -5.66 1.80 -9.67
CA LEU A 362 -6.14 1.25 -8.39
C LEU A 362 -7.66 1.05 -8.42
N SER A 363 -8.15 -0.04 -7.80
CA SER A 363 -9.60 -0.26 -7.55
C SER A 363 -10.07 0.42 -6.28
N ARG A 364 -9.21 0.41 -5.26
CA ARG A 364 -9.44 1.02 -3.97
C ARG A 364 -8.14 1.61 -3.46
N ILE A 365 -8.19 2.87 -3.05
CA ILE A 365 -7.12 3.51 -2.29
C ILE A 365 -7.41 3.36 -0.81
N ASP A 366 -6.41 2.89 -0.08
CA ASP A 366 -6.49 2.71 1.36
C ASP A 366 -5.89 3.85 2.19
N ALA A 367 -5.05 4.68 1.56
CA ALA A 367 -4.38 5.84 2.16
C ALA A 367 -5.22 7.13 2.08
N VAL A 368 -4.96 8.06 3.00
CA VAL A 368 -5.68 9.35 3.11
C VAL A 368 -4.77 10.51 2.69
N VAL A 369 -5.31 11.54 2.06
CA VAL A 369 -4.56 12.76 1.73
C VAL A 369 -4.00 13.41 3.00
N GLY A 370 -2.73 13.80 2.95
CA GLY A 370 -1.96 14.33 4.08
C GLY A 370 -1.30 13.26 4.96
N GLN A 371 -1.62 11.98 4.78
CA GLN A 371 -1.02 10.88 5.54
C GLN A 371 0.45 10.67 5.15
N TRP A 372 1.32 10.49 6.15
CA TRP A 372 2.66 9.97 5.94
C TRP A 372 2.66 8.44 5.80
N LEU A 373 3.32 7.96 4.77
CA LEU A 373 3.50 6.54 4.43
C LEU A 373 4.97 6.16 4.57
N LEU A 374 5.20 4.93 5.03
CA LEU A 374 6.51 4.29 4.96
C LEU A 374 6.57 3.34 3.75
N ALA A 375 7.76 3.09 3.24
CA ALA A 375 8.00 2.10 2.20
C ALA A 375 7.45 0.73 2.64
N GLY A 376 6.68 0.09 1.76
CA GLY A 376 6.02 -1.18 2.05
C GLY A 376 4.67 -1.06 2.75
N GLU A 377 4.22 0.15 3.13
CA GLU A 377 2.88 0.33 3.70
C GLU A 377 1.83 0.07 2.62
N PRO A 378 0.77 -0.71 2.90
CA PRO A 378 -0.31 -0.98 1.94
C PRO A 378 -1.06 0.31 1.60
N VAL A 379 -1.13 0.63 0.31
CA VAL A 379 -1.80 1.86 -0.18
C VAL A 379 -3.08 1.59 -0.94
N GLY A 380 -3.31 0.37 -1.41
CA GLY A 380 -4.52 0.03 -2.14
C GLY A 380 -4.48 -1.34 -2.78
N MET A 381 -5.48 -1.61 -3.62
CA MET A 381 -5.54 -2.81 -4.44
C MET A 381 -5.63 -2.42 -5.92
N LEU A 382 -5.07 -3.25 -6.79
CA LEU A 382 -5.12 -3.05 -8.23
C LEU A 382 -6.52 -3.33 -8.78
N ALA A 383 -6.94 -2.59 -9.81
CA ALA A 383 -8.23 -2.79 -10.45
C ALA A 383 -8.21 -3.93 -11.47
N ALA A 384 -9.30 -4.70 -11.49
CA ALA A 384 -9.66 -5.52 -12.63
C ALA A 384 -9.87 -4.62 -13.85
N ARG A 385 -9.29 -4.96 -15.00
CA ARG A 385 -9.69 -4.36 -16.28
C ARG A 385 -10.66 -5.28 -17.00
N ASN A 386 -11.70 -4.69 -17.58
CA ASN A 386 -12.72 -5.42 -18.35
C ASN A 386 -12.16 -6.09 -19.62
N GLN A 387 -11.00 -5.65 -20.13
CA GLN A 387 -10.39 -6.16 -21.37
C GLN A 387 -8.86 -6.32 -21.23
N GLY A 388 -8.40 -7.14 -20.29
CA GLY A 388 -6.99 -7.50 -20.19
C GLY A 388 -6.55 -7.82 -18.77
N LYS A 389 -5.28 -8.17 -18.61
CA LYS A 389 -4.74 -8.40 -17.28
C LYS A 389 -4.60 -7.07 -16.52
N PRO A 390 -4.89 -7.06 -15.20
CA PRO A 390 -4.69 -5.89 -14.35
C PRO A 390 -3.29 -5.30 -14.51
N THR A 391 -3.20 -4.01 -14.71
CA THR A 391 -1.93 -3.31 -14.94
C THR A 391 -1.87 -2.07 -14.05
N LEU A 392 -0.79 -1.96 -13.26
CA LEU A 392 -0.45 -0.76 -12.52
C LEU A 392 0.40 0.14 -13.43
N TYR A 393 0.07 1.43 -13.47
CA TYR A 393 0.90 2.46 -14.11
C TYR A 393 1.63 3.28 -13.05
#